data_AF-A0A8H2JHG9-F1
#
_entry.id   AF-A0A8H2JHG9-F1
#
_cell.length_a   1.000
_cell.length_b   1.000
_cell.length_c   1.000
_cell.angle_alpha   90.00
_cell.angle_beta   90.00
_cell.angle_gamma   90.00
#
_symmetry.space_group_name_H-M   'P 1'
#
loop_
_entity.id
_entity.type
_entity.pdbx_description
1 polymer ?
#
loop_
_entity_poly.entity_id
_entity_poly.type
_entity_poly.pdbx_seq_one_letter_code
_entity_poly.pdbx_strand_id
1 'polypeptide(L)'
;MPRASADPVSPTSPATSATASPTTTATTAATPTTSATPTTSATAPSTTTTTTVAPAATVADCSTATLAKTISSVTLQLSDYFAAHPDADAALLDATRQSAFAAMSQFDNYFKAHPDEADALRGIQAPLAAFKDRCGLQVAPTDALAVLNGV
;
A
#
# COMPACT_ATOMS: atom_id res chain seq x y z
N MET A 1 -15.69 -41.11 -38.90
CA MET A 1 -16.13 -41.38 -37.51
C MET A 1 -14.94 -41.92 -36.74
N PRO A 2 -14.70 -41.61 -35.45
CA PRO A 2 -15.34 -40.63 -34.54
C PRO A 2 -14.48 -39.34 -34.42
N ARG A 3 -14.95 -38.12 -34.15
CA ARG A 3 -15.83 -37.52 -33.11
C ARG A 3 -15.29 -37.60 -31.68
N ALA A 4 -14.63 -36.52 -31.25
CA ALA A 4 -14.54 -36.00 -29.88
C ALA A 4 -14.46 -34.47 -30.05
N SER A 5 -15.46 -33.60 -29.85
CA SER A 5 -16.64 -33.51 -28.97
C SER A 5 -16.30 -33.50 -27.46
N ALA A 6 -16.57 -32.31 -26.86
CA ALA A 6 -16.48 -31.87 -25.46
C ALA A 6 -15.04 -31.46 -25.01
N ASP A 7 -14.80 -30.25 -24.49
CA ASP A 7 -15.61 -29.53 -23.50
C ASP A 7 -15.47 -27.98 -23.61
N PRO A 8 -16.55 -27.18 -23.46
CA PRO A 8 -16.47 -25.74 -23.28
C PRO A 8 -16.10 -25.40 -21.83
N VAL A 9 -14.89 -24.87 -21.64
CA VAL A 9 -14.50 -24.20 -20.39
C VAL A 9 -15.52 -23.09 -20.09
N SER A 10 -16.36 -23.36 -19.09
CA SER A 10 -17.30 -22.41 -18.51
C SER A 10 -16.52 -21.29 -17.82
N PRO A 11 -16.89 -20.01 -18.00
CA PRO A 11 -16.35 -18.94 -17.18
C PRO A 11 -16.98 -19.04 -15.78
N THR A 12 -16.26 -19.61 -14.83
CA THR A 12 -16.59 -19.46 -13.41
C THR A 12 -16.39 -17.99 -13.05
N SER A 13 -17.48 -17.24 -13.05
CA SER A 13 -17.54 -15.87 -12.56
C SER A 13 -17.10 -15.84 -11.10
N PRO A 14 -16.20 -14.94 -10.66
CA PRO A 14 -16.07 -14.67 -9.24
C PRO A 14 -17.35 -13.99 -8.76
N ALA A 15 -18.08 -14.70 -7.90
CA ALA A 15 -19.20 -14.16 -7.16
C ALA A 15 -18.75 -12.93 -6.38
N THR A 16 -19.44 -11.83 -6.64
CA THR A 16 -19.39 -10.56 -5.92
C THR A 16 -19.66 -10.82 -4.44
N SER A 17 -18.59 -10.91 -3.64
CA SER A 17 -18.73 -10.89 -2.18
C SER A 17 -18.78 -9.43 -1.73
N ALA A 18 -19.99 -8.87 -1.79
CA ALA A 18 -20.35 -7.68 -1.04
C ALA A 18 -20.33 -8.03 0.45
N THR A 19 -19.36 -7.49 1.19
CA THR A 19 -19.36 -7.52 2.66
C THR A 19 -19.40 -6.09 3.18
N ALA A 20 -20.63 -5.70 3.53
CA ALA A 20 -21.03 -4.83 4.64
C ALA A 20 -20.12 -3.67 5.06
N SER A 21 -20.62 -2.45 4.85
CA SER A 21 -20.29 -1.25 5.60
C SER A 21 -20.45 -1.46 7.11
N PRO A 22 -19.54 -0.96 7.98
CA PRO A 22 -19.89 -0.68 9.36
C PRO A 22 -20.65 0.65 9.43
N THR A 23 -21.97 0.56 9.55
CA THR A 23 -22.80 1.59 10.19
C THR A 23 -22.57 1.51 11.70
N THR A 24 -22.75 2.64 12.40
CA THR A 24 -22.78 2.90 13.87
C THR A 24 -21.49 3.55 14.39
N THR A 25 -21.48 4.70 15.09
CA THR A 25 -22.53 5.42 15.83
C THR A 25 -22.15 6.90 15.94
N ALA A 26 -23.10 7.80 15.69
CA ALA A 26 -23.01 9.20 16.13
C ALA A 26 -23.21 9.25 17.66
N THR A 27 -22.23 9.78 18.39
CA THR A 27 -22.41 10.19 19.79
C THR A 27 -22.12 11.68 19.90
N THR A 28 -23.23 12.42 19.92
CA THR A 28 -23.57 13.67 20.61
C THR A 28 -22.44 14.53 21.18
N ALA A 29 -22.47 15.79 20.75
CA ALA A 29 -21.83 16.94 21.36
C ALA A 29 -22.12 17.08 22.86
N ALA A 30 -21.10 17.42 23.64
CA ALA A 30 -21.27 18.13 24.91
C ALA A 30 -20.01 18.95 25.22
N THR A 31 -20.14 20.26 25.02
CA THR A 31 -19.34 21.30 25.65
C THR A 31 -19.44 21.22 27.18
N PRO A 32 -18.34 21.48 27.90
CA PRO A 32 -18.44 22.13 29.19
C PRO A 32 -17.86 23.55 29.11
N THR A 33 -18.76 24.54 29.08
CA THR A 33 -18.47 25.93 29.42
C THR A 33 -18.66 26.06 30.93
N THR A 34 -17.60 26.37 31.70
CA THR A 34 -17.62 27.34 32.82
C THR A 34 -16.26 27.49 33.51
N SER A 35 -15.70 28.69 33.38
CA SER A 35 -15.03 29.56 34.36
C SER A 35 -14.21 28.99 35.53
N ALA A 36 -12.91 29.32 35.54
CA ALA A 36 -12.24 30.03 36.65
C ALA A 36 -10.84 30.55 36.23
N THR A 37 -10.63 31.88 36.24
CA THR A 37 -9.34 32.57 36.51
C THR A 37 -9.18 32.69 38.04
N PRO A 38 -7.99 32.83 38.69
CA PRO A 38 -6.75 33.54 38.28
C PRO A 38 -5.44 32.73 38.56
N THR A 39 -4.21 33.03 38.11
CA THR A 39 -3.29 34.09 38.58
C THR A 39 -1.96 33.92 37.81
N THR A 40 -1.33 35.03 37.46
CA THR A 40 -0.07 35.19 36.71
C THR A 40 1.13 34.42 37.29
N SER A 41 1.86 33.69 36.45
CA SER A 41 3.33 33.50 36.55
C SER A 41 3.88 32.95 35.23
N ALA A 42 4.88 33.63 34.70
CA ALA A 42 5.53 33.34 33.42
C ALA A 42 6.41 32.07 33.50
N THR A 43 6.16 31.12 32.61
CA THR A 43 7.12 30.04 32.27
C THR A 43 7.00 29.77 30.78
N ALA A 44 8.15 29.74 30.10
CA ALA A 44 8.31 29.56 28.66
C ALA A 44 7.48 28.39 28.08
N PRO A 45 7.08 28.43 26.79
CA PRO A 45 6.60 27.24 26.13
C PRO A 45 7.75 26.24 26.05
N SER A 46 7.78 25.28 26.98
CA SER A 46 8.48 24.03 26.77
C SER A 46 7.87 23.42 25.51
N THR A 47 8.56 23.52 24.39
CA THR A 47 8.31 22.66 23.24
C THR A 47 8.65 21.25 23.70
N THR A 48 7.71 20.57 24.36
CA THR A 48 7.71 19.12 24.39
C THR A 48 7.59 18.69 22.94
N THR A 49 8.74 18.46 22.31
CA THR A 49 8.85 17.50 21.22
C THR A 49 8.30 16.20 21.79
N THR A 50 7.01 15.97 21.61
CA THR A 50 6.45 14.64 21.73
C THR A 50 7.14 13.86 20.63
N THR A 51 8.28 13.24 20.96
CA THR A 51 8.80 12.13 20.18
C THR A 51 7.68 11.11 20.20
N THR A 52 6.87 11.09 19.15
CA THR A 52 6.02 9.95 18.85
C THR A 52 6.99 8.79 18.64
N VAL A 53 7.33 8.11 19.73
CA VAL A 53 7.88 6.77 19.68
C VAL A 53 6.77 5.99 18.99
N ALA A 54 6.96 5.73 17.70
CA ALA A 54 6.11 4.79 16.98
C ALA A 54 6.06 3.52 17.84
N PRO A 55 4.86 3.01 18.16
CA PRO A 55 4.74 1.88 19.07
C PRO A 55 5.63 0.76 18.54
N ALA A 56 6.44 0.17 19.44
CA ALA A 56 7.21 -1.02 19.12
C ALA A 56 6.24 -2.02 18.51
N ALA A 57 6.50 -2.40 17.25
CA ALA A 57 5.64 -3.29 16.49
C ALA A 57 5.38 -4.54 17.35
N THR A 58 4.12 -4.75 17.70
CA THR A 58 3.73 -5.96 18.41
C THR A 58 3.90 -7.14 17.46
N VAL A 59 4.02 -8.37 17.98
CA VAL A 59 4.15 -9.58 17.13
C VAL A 59 2.98 -9.70 16.12
N ALA A 60 1.83 -9.07 16.39
CA ALA A 60 0.69 -8.97 15.48
C ALA A 60 0.94 -8.05 14.26
N ASP A 61 1.76 -7.02 14.42
CA ASP A 61 2.14 -6.10 13.35
C ASP A 61 3.03 -6.79 12.31
N CYS A 62 3.83 -7.77 12.70
CA CYS A 62 4.70 -8.56 11.81
C CYS A 62 4.08 -9.90 11.37
N SER A 63 2.76 -9.92 11.18
CA SER A 63 2.04 -11.08 10.65
C SER A 63 1.90 -11.03 9.12
N THR A 64 1.78 -12.20 8.48
CA THR A 64 1.44 -12.33 7.05
C THR A 64 0.11 -11.67 6.71
N ALA A 65 -0.86 -11.67 7.62
CA ALA A 65 -2.14 -10.98 7.43
C ALA A 65 -1.98 -9.45 7.34
N THR A 66 -1.12 -8.86 8.16
CA THR A 66 -0.82 -7.42 8.11
C THR A 66 0.01 -7.07 6.86
N LEU A 67 0.96 -7.93 6.47
CA LEU A 67 1.68 -7.78 5.21
C LEU A 67 0.71 -7.79 4.02
N ALA A 68 -0.20 -8.76 3.95
CA ALA A 68 -1.18 -8.84 2.87
C ALA A 68 -2.08 -7.60 2.80
N LYS A 69 -2.56 -7.09 3.94
CA LYS A 69 -3.32 -5.82 3.98
C LYS A 69 -2.51 -4.63 3.49
N THR A 70 -1.22 -4.56 3.86
CA THR A 70 -0.31 -3.53 3.38
C THR A 70 -0.17 -3.60 1.87
N ILE A 71 0.08 -4.79 1.33
CA ILE A 71 0.17 -5.02 -0.12
C ILE A 71 -1.13 -4.61 -0.81
N SER A 72 -2.29 -5.03 -0.30
CA SER A 72 -3.59 -4.64 -0.85
C SER A 72 -3.78 -3.12 -0.87
N SER A 73 -3.39 -2.42 0.20
CA SER A 73 -3.45 -0.96 0.27
C SER A 73 -2.53 -0.30 -0.76
N VAL A 74 -1.30 -0.79 -0.91
CA VAL A 74 -0.33 -0.29 -1.90
C VAL A 74 -0.86 -0.53 -3.32
N THR A 75 -1.39 -1.71 -3.60
CA THR A 75 -1.98 -2.04 -4.90
C THR A 75 -3.18 -1.16 -5.22
N LEU A 76 -4.04 -0.86 -4.24
CA LEU A 76 -5.17 0.05 -4.44
C LEU A 76 -4.69 1.47 -4.79
N GLN A 77 -3.74 2.01 -4.01
CA GLN A 77 -3.16 3.33 -4.29
C GLN A 77 -2.46 3.39 -5.64
N LEU A 78 -1.77 2.32 -6.02
CA LEU A 78 -1.15 2.19 -7.33
C LEU A 78 -2.19 2.18 -8.45
N SER A 79 -3.32 1.48 -8.24
CA SER A 79 -4.42 1.43 -9.21
C SER A 79 -5.05 2.81 -9.39
N ASP A 80 -5.30 3.54 -8.30
CA ASP A 80 -5.81 4.92 -8.33
C ASP A 80 -4.83 5.87 -9.02
N TYR A 81 -3.52 5.70 -8.78
CA TYR A 81 -2.47 6.48 -9.43
C TYR A 81 -2.48 6.29 -10.95
N PHE A 82 -2.50 5.04 -11.43
CA PHE A 82 -2.54 4.75 -12.86
C PHE A 82 -3.84 5.20 -13.53
N ALA A 83 -4.97 5.14 -12.82
CA ALA A 83 -6.22 5.71 -13.32
C ALA A 83 -6.12 7.23 -13.53
N ALA A 84 -5.34 7.94 -12.70
CA ALA A 84 -5.05 9.36 -12.87
C ALA A 84 -3.92 9.64 -13.88
N HIS A 85 -3.07 8.65 -14.18
CA HIS A 85 -1.89 8.77 -15.06
C HIS A 85 -1.92 7.68 -16.15
N PRO A 86 -2.81 7.80 -17.15
CA PRO A 86 -2.92 6.81 -18.23
C PRO A 86 -1.66 6.74 -19.11
N ASP A 87 -0.92 7.85 -19.21
CA ASP A 87 0.34 7.90 -19.95
C ASP A 87 1.41 7.02 -19.28
N ALA A 88 1.48 7.07 -17.95
CA ALA A 88 2.37 6.25 -17.15
C ALA A 88 1.98 4.77 -17.21
N ASP A 89 0.69 4.46 -17.07
CA ASP A 89 0.18 3.09 -17.21
C ASP A 89 0.56 2.50 -18.56
N ALA A 90 0.33 3.23 -19.66
CA ALA A 90 0.67 2.77 -21.01
C ALA A 90 2.18 2.55 -21.19
N ALA A 91 3.02 3.48 -20.73
CA ALA A 91 4.47 3.37 -20.84
C ALA A 91 5.04 2.21 -20.04
N LEU A 92 4.59 2.05 -18.79
CA LEU A 92 5.04 0.97 -17.92
C LEU A 92 4.52 -0.39 -18.44
N LEU A 93 3.28 -0.45 -18.93
CA LEU A 93 2.72 -1.66 -19.52
C LEU A 93 3.45 -2.06 -20.81
N ASP A 94 3.84 -1.12 -21.66
CA ASP A 94 4.67 -1.43 -22.83
C ASP A 94 6.04 -1.99 -22.44
N ALA A 95 6.66 -1.40 -21.41
CA ALA A 95 7.93 -1.91 -20.87
C ALA A 95 7.80 -3.36 -20.38
N THR A 96 6.66 -3.77 -19.80
CA THR A 96 6.45 -5.19 -19.39
C THR A 96 6.42 -6.19 -20.54
N ARG A 97 6.21 -5.74 -21.79
CA ARG A 97 6.22 -6.59 -22.99
C ARG A 97 7.62 -6.79 -23.57
N GLN A 98 8.59 -6.01 -23.09
CA GLN A 98 9.98 -6.10 -23.51
C GLN A 98 10.73 -7.19 -22.73
N SER A 99 11.95 -7.52 -23.17
CA SER A 99 12.84 -8.35 -22.38
C SER A 99 13.18 -7.66 -21.05
N ALA A 100 13.43 -8.41 -19.98
CA ALA A 100 13.68 -7.84 -18.65
C ALA A 100 14.78 -6.76 -18.64
N PHE A 101 15.85 -6.97 -19.41
CA PHE A 101 16.93 -5.99 -19.54
C PHE A 101 16.50 -4.68 -20.23
N ALA A 102 15.70 -4.80 -21.30
CA ALA A 102 15.15 -3.64 -22.00
C ALA A 102 14.12 -2.90 -21.15
N ALA A 103 13.27 -3.63 -20.42
CA ALA A 103 12.28 -3.06 -19.51
C ALA A 103 12.95 -2.21 -18.42
N MET A 104 13.99 -2.73 -17.75
CA MET A 104 14.73 -1.99 -16.73
C MET A 104 15.32 -0.68 -17.27
N SER A 105 15.92 -0.72 -18.46
CA SER A 105 16.47 0.48 -19.11
C SER A 105 15.39 1.49 -19.48
N GLN A 106 14.21 1.03 -19.91
CA GLN A 106 13.06 1.90 -20.20
C GLN A 106 12.50 2.56 -18.94
N PHE A 107 12.32 1.80 -17.86
CA PHE A 107 11.87 2.37 -16.58
C PHE A 107 12.85 3.43 -16.05
N ASP A 108 14.17 3.18 -16.11
CA ASP A 108 15.18 4.14 -15.69
C ASP A 108 15.14 5.45 -16.50
N ASN A 109 14.96 5.34 -17.82
CA ASN A 109 14.86 6.51 -18.68
C ASN A 109 13.54 7.27 -18.45
N TYR A 110 12.45 6.54 -18.25
CA TYR A 110 11.14 7.10 -17.93
C TYR A 110 11.20 7.90 -16.62
N PHE A 111 11.70 7.32 -15.53
CA PHE A 111 11.77 8.01 -14.24
C PHE A 111 12.77 9.18 -14.21
N LYS A 112 13.77 9.20 -15.09
CA LYS A 112 14.63 10.39 -15.27
C LYS A 112 13.89 11.55 -15.92
N ALA A 113 12.97 11.27 -16.85
CA ALA A 113 12.14 12.28 -17.48
C ALA A 113 10.93 12.67 -16.61
N HIS A 114 10.48 11.76 -15.74
CA HIS A 114 9.31 11.91 -14.86
C HIS A 114 9.69 11.76 -13.38
N PRO A 115 10.47 12.70 -12.79
CA PRO A 115 10.91 12.59 -11.40
C PRO A 115 9.75 12.69 -10.40
N ASP A 116 8.73 13.50 -10.68
CA ASP A 116 7.55 13.66 -9.82
C ASP A 116 6.75 12.35 -9.70
N GLU A 117 6.64 11.62 -10.82
CA GLU A 117 5.98 10.32 -10.87
C GLU A 117 6.77 9.24 -10.14
N ALA A 118 8.10 9.28 -10.25
CA ALA A 118 8.98 8.42 -9.48
C ALA A 118 8.79 8.66 -7.96
N ASP A 119 8.67 9.92 -7.54
CA ASP A 119 8.39 10.27 -6.15
C ASP A 119 7.02 9.80 -5.67
N ALA A 120 5.98 9.97 -6.49
CA ALA A 120 4.65 9.47 -6.19
C ALA A 120 4.64 7.94 -6.01
N LEU A 121 5.24 7.19 -6.93
CA LEU A 121 5.34 5.74 -6.85
C LEU A 121 6.17 5.26 -5.65
N ARG A 122 7.25 5.97 -5.31
CA ARG A 122 8.01 5.71 -4.07
C ARG A 122 7.17 5.94 -2.82
N GLY A 123 6.36 7.00 -2.81
CA GLY A 123 5.40 7.30 -1.74
C GLY A 123 4.37 6.18 -1.56
N ILE A 124 3.81 5.67 -2.66
CA ILE A 124 2.86 4.55 -2.66
C ILE A 124 3.48 3.28 -2.08
N GLN A 125 4.77 3.03 -2.32
CA GLN A 125 5.48 1.86 -1.80
C GLN A 125 6.04 2.04 -0.37
N ALA A 126 6.03 3.25 0.18
CA ALA A 126 6.56 3.56 1.50
C ALA A 126 6.01 2.66 2.64
N PRO A 127 4.72 2.29 2.67
CA PRO A 127 4.18 1.39 3.70
C PRO A 127 4.88 0.01 3.70
N LEU A 128 5.24 -0.51 2.52
CA LEU A 128 5.92 -1.79 2.41
C LEU A 128 7.38 -1.69 2.88
N ALA A 129 8.08 -0.60 2.55
CA ALA A 129 9.43 -0.35 3.03
C ALA A 129 9.46 -0.24 4.56
N ALA A 130 8.54 0.55 5.14
CA ALA A 130 8.39 0.68 6.58
C ALA A 130 8.05 -0.65 7.26
N PHE A 131 7.22 -1.50 6.63
CA PHE A 131 6.93 -2.85 7.14
C PHE A 131 8.19 -3.72 7.14
N LYS A 132 8.96 -3.72 6.05
CA LYS A 132 10.20 -4.48 5.92
C LYS A 132 11.21 -4.09 7.02
N ASP A 133 11.38 -2.78 7.24
CA ASP A 133 12.33 -2.26 8.22
C ASP A 133 11.89 -2.53 9.66
N ARG A 134 10.58 -2.40 9.96
CA ARG A 134 10.05 -2.70 11.30
C ARG A 134 10.08 -4.19 11.65
N CYS A 135 9.89 -5.07 10.68
CA CYS A 135 9.79 -6.51 10.90
C CYS A 135 11.07 -7.29 10.59
N GLY A 136 12.16 -6.61 10.20
CA GLY A 136 13.45 -7.26 9.92
C GLY A 136 13.39 -8.30 8.80
N LEU A 137 12.55 -8.08 7.79
CA LEU A 137 12.42 -8.99 6.65
C LEU A 137 13.71 -8.97 5.82
N GLN A 138 14.47 -10.06 5.89
CA GLN A 138 15.75 -10.26 5.20
C GLN A 138 15.60 -10.74 3.75
N VAL A 139 14.42 -11.26 3.38
CA VAL A 139 14.11 -11.75 2.04
C VAL A 139 13.06 -10.86 1.39
N ALA A 140 13.31 -10.43 0.15
CA ALA A 140 12.29 -9.73 -0.62
C ALA A 140 11.07 -10.65 -0.79
N PRO A 141 9.84 -10.13 -0.82
CA PRO A 141 8.65 -10.93 -1.08
C PRO A 141 8.78 -11.79 -2.36
N THR A 142 9.49 -11.26 -3.36
CA THR A 142 9.83 -11.94 -4.62
C THR A 142 10.77 -13.12 -4.43
N ASP A 143 11.76 -13.04 -3.54
CA ASP A 143 12.66 -14.17 -3.23
C ASP A 143 11.92 -15.26 -2.45
N ALA A 144 11.04 -14.87 -1.53
CA ALA A 144 10.20 -15.83 -0.82
C ALA A 144 9.26 -16.57 -1.80
N LEU A 145 8.68 -15.85 -2.77
CA LEU A 145 7.90 -16.44 -3.86
C LEU A 145 8.76 -17.31 -4.79
N ALA A 146 10.01 -16.93 -5.09
CA ALA A 146 10.91 -17.74 -5.89
C ALA A 146 11.27 -19.07 -5.19
N VAL A 147 11.50 -19.04 -3.87
CA VAL A 147 11.74 -20.25 -3.06
C VAL A 147 10.48 -21.13 -2.97
N LEU A 148 9.29 -20.53 -2.91
CA LEU A 148 8.02 -21.28 -2.95
C LEU A 148 7.74 -21.90 -4.32
N ASN A 149 8.17 -21.22 -5.39
CA ASN A 149 8.14 -21.76 -6.75
C ASN A 149 9.28 -22.76 -7.01
N GLY A 150 10.26 -22.84 -6.09
CA GLY A 150 11.03 -24.03 -5.78
C GLY A 150 12.26 -24.30 -6.63
N VAL A 151 12.10 -24.37 -7.95
CA VAL A 151 13.02 -25.09 -8.85
C VAL A 151 12.79 -24.59 -10.27
#